data_AF-A0A5J4TWV3-F1
#
_entry.id   AF-A0A5J4TWV3-F1
#
_cell.length_a   1.000
_cell.length_b   1.000
_cell.length_c   1.000
_cell.angle_alpha   90.00
_cell.angle_beta   90.00
_cell.angle_gamma   90.00
#
_symmetry.space_group_name_H-M   'P 1'
#
loop_
_entity.id
_entity.type
_entity.pdbx_description
1 polymer ?
#
loop_
_entity_poly.entity_id
_entity_poly.type
_entity_poly.pdbx_seq_one_letter_code
_entity_poly.pdbx_strand_id
1 'polypeptide(L)'
;MYKCFDMNKLHFIEGDTDSAYWAVSGNKNESYKQQFKYVVKDQQFYNENAKYFFPTIEGDMLDEKKILGLAIEREGTEMIALAPKNYYIMVDDKTKIKLKGINQSTNKITKGQIVENIIKGTVTKCINMILGQKSY
;
A
#
# COMPACT_ATOMS: atom_id res chain seq x y z
N MET A 1 -13.48 4.84 11.81
CA MET A 1 -12.14 5.41 11.58
C MET A 1 -12.13 6.90 11.23
N TYR A 2 -12.99 7.43 10.35
CA TYR A 2 -13.00 8.88 10.03
C TYR A 2 -13.04 9.83 11.27
N LYS A 3 -13.77 9.43 12.32
CA LYS A 3 -13.84 10.19 13.57
C LYS A 3 -12.51 10.23 14.34
N CYS A 4 -11.71 9.16 14.33
CA CYS A 4 -10.46 9.09 15.09
C CYS A 4 -9.24 9.63 14.35
N PHE A 5 -9.25 9.65 13.02
CA PHE A 5 -8.11 10.07 12.22
C PHE A 5 -8.22 11.52 11.70
N ASP A 6 -7.08 12.18 11.61
CA ASP A 6 -6.91 13.42 10.85
C ASP A 6 -6.83 13.08 9.36
N MET A 7 -7.90 13.38 8.63
CA MET A 7 -8.00 13.09 7.20
C MET A 7 -7.06 13.94 6.33
N ASN A 8 -6.50 15.03 6.87
CA ASN A 8 -5.47 15.79 6.16
C ASN A 8 -4.10 15.09 6.20
N LYS A 9 -3.95 14.06 7.03
CA LYS A 9 -2.74 13.25 7.21
C LYS A 9 -2.87 11.84 6.64
N LEU A 10 -4.00 11.51 5.99
CA LEU A 10 -4.21 10.24 5.31
C LEU A 10 -4.45 10.48 3.83
N HIS A 11 -3.61 9.90 2.99
CA HIS A 11 -3.75 9.99 1.55
C HIS A 11 -3.93 8.59 0.96
N PHE A 12 -5.05 8.38 0.28
CA PHE A 12 -5.28 7.15 -0.46
C PHE A 12 -4.33 7.07 -1.66
N ILE A 13 -3.68 5.93 -1.85
CA ILE A 13 -2.75 5.70 -2.96
C ILE A 13 -3.40 4.79 -4.01
N GLU A 14 -3.80 3.59 -3.60
CA GLU A 14 -4.39 2.57 -4.46
C GLU A 14 -5.18 1.57 -3.61
N GLY A 15 -6.13 0.86 -4.24
CA GLY A 15 -6.82 -0.24 -3.62
C GLY A 15 -7.30 -1.25 -4.65
N ASP A 16 -7.47 -2.49 -4.20
CA ASP A 16 -8.11 -3.59 -4.91
C ASP A 16 -9.30 -4.10 -4.08
N THR A 17 -9.94 -5.19 -4.50
CA THR A 17 -11.17 -5.73 -3.89
C THR A 17 -11.17 -5.79 -2.36
N ASP A 18 -10.08 -6.26 -1.76
CA ASP A 18 -9.93 -6.55 -0.33
C ASP A 18 -8.73 -5.85 0.32
N SER A 19 -8.08 -4.92 -0.39
CA SER A 19 -6.88 -4.24 0.09
C SER A 19 -6.86 -2.76 -0.32
N ALA A 20 -6.27 -1.93 0.54
CA ALA A 20 -6.07 -0.51 0.25
C ALA A 20 -4.74 -0.05 0.84
N TYR A 21 -4.02 0.77 0.08
CA TYR A 21 -2.77 1.38 0.48
C TYR A 21 -2.99 2.87 0.75
N TRP A 22 -2.50 3.30 1.90
CA TRP A 22 -2.61 4.66 2.40
C TRP A 22 -1.25 5.19 2.77
N ALA A 23 -0.93 6.41 2.35
CA ALA A 23 0.17 7.17 2.92
C ALA A 23 -0.32 7.86 4.20
N VAL A 24 0.40 7.61 5.28
CA VAL A 24 0.11 8.17 6.61
C VAL A 24 1.18 9.20 6.95
N SER A 25 0.76 10.44 7.19
CA SER A 25 1.65 11.51 7.61
C SER A 25 2.01 11.33 9.08
N GLY A 26 3.32 11.33 9.37
CA GLY A 26 3.87 11.14 10.69
C GLY A 26 4.83 12.26 11.10
N ASN A 27 5.57 12.00 12.16
CA ASN A 27 6.72 12.78 12.58
C ASN A 27 7.96 12.38 11.77
N LYS A 28 8.60 13.36 11.13
CA LYS A 28 9.84 13.18 10.35
C LYS A 28 11.03 12.66 11.17
N ASN A 29 10.99 12.83 12.50
CA ASN A 29 12.05 12.40 13.40
C ASN A 29 11.84 10.95 13.90
N GLU A 30 10.69 10.33 13.59
CA GLU A 30 10.41 8.93 13.94
C GLU A 30 10.42 8.03 12.70
N SER A 31 10.66 6.74 12.90
CA SER A 31 10.58 5.74 11.83
C SER A 31 9.15 5.59 11.30
N TYR A 32 8.99 5.04 10.09
CA TYR A 32 7.67 4.69 9.53
C TYR A 32 6.87 3.73 10.43
N LYS A 33 7.57 2.99 11.31
CA LYS A 33 6.99 2.13 12.37
C LYS A 33 6.18 2.89 13.42
N GLN A 34 6.10 4.22 13.35
CA GLN A 34 5.18 5.03 14.15
C GLN A 34 3.70 4.78 13.82
N GLN A 35 3.41 4.13 12.68
CA GLN A 35 2.07 3.72 12.26
C GLN A 35 1.06 4.87 12.39
N PHE A 36 0.00 4.69 13.19
CA PHE A 36 -1.09 5.67 13.33
C PHE A 36 -0.88 6.72 14.42
N LYS A 37 0.22 6.67 15.19
CA LYS A 37 0.45 7.48 16.39
C LYS A 37 0.17 8.98 16.21
N TYR A 38 0.57 9.56 15.07
CA TYR A 38 0.48 11.01 14.82
C TYR A 38 -0.70 11.43 13.95
N VAL A 39 -1.45 10.46 13.43
CA VAL A 39 -2.66 10.72 12.64
C VAL A 39 -3.93 10.52 13.46
N VAL A 40 -3.86 9.88 14.62
CA VAL A 40 -4.96 9.85 15.59
C VAL A 40 -5.16 11.25 16.17
N LYS A 41 -6.32 11.85 15.93
CA LYS A 41 -6.72 13.16 16.47
C LYS A 41 -7.57 13.06 17.74
N ASP A 42 -8.27 11.94 17.90
CA ASP A 42 -9.09 11.64 19.08
C ASP A 42 -8.62 10.31 19.67
N GLN A 43 -7.69 10.42 20.62
CA GLN A 43 -7.04 9.25 21.23
C GLN A 43 -8.02 8.45 22.09
N GLN A 44 -8.95 9.11 22.77
CA GLN A 44 -9.95 8.44 23.60
C GLN A 44 -10.86 7.59 22.72
N PHE A 45 -11.42 8.17 21.66
CA PHE A 45 -12.27 7.43 20.73
C PHE A 45 -11.49 6.30 20.05
N TYR A 46 -10.23 6.52 19.66
CA TYR A 46 -9.40 5.48 19.08
C TYR A 46 -9.22 4.29 20.04
N ASN A 47 -8.79 4.54 21.27
CA ASN A 47 -8.54 3.49 22.26
C ASN A 47 -9.82 2.69 22.58
N GLU A 48 -10.97 3.36 22.66
CA GLU A 48 -12.26 2.71 22.93
C GLU A 48 -12.75 1.84 21.76
N ASN A 49 -12.44 2.23 20.51
CA ASN A 49 -13.07 1.66 19.31
C ASN A 49 -12.14 0.85 18.39
N ALA A 50 -10.81 1.03 18.45
CA ALA A 50 -9.89 0.39 17.52
C ALA A 50 -9.99 -1.14 17.54
N LYS A 51 -10.26 -1.74 18.70
CA LYS A 51 -10.47 -3.19 18.89
C LYS A 51 -11.59 -3.79 18.03
N TYR A 52 -12.53 -2.99 17.55
CA TYR A 52 -13.60 -3.49 16.67
C TYR A 52 -13.13 -3.63 15.22
N PHE A 53 -12.10 -2.88 14.83
CA PHE A 53 -11.57 -2.87 13.47
C PHE A 53 -10.28 -3.69 13.38
N PHE A 54 -9.36 -3.55 14.34
CA PHE A 54 -8.08 -4.23 14.34
C PHE A 54 -8.10 -5.45 15.28
N PRO A 55 -7.28 -6.48 15.00
CA PRO A 55 -7.16 -7.68 15.83
C PRO A 55 -6.60 -7.37 17.23
N THR A 56 -5.52 -6.60 17.30
CA THR A 56 -4.92 -6.03 18.52
C THR A 56 -4.62 -4.53 18.33
N ILE A 57 -4.65 -3.78 19.44
CA ILE A 57 -4.28 -2.34 19.47
C ILE A 57 -2.83 -2.16 19.95
N GLU A 58 -2.28 -3.18 20.61
CA GLU A 58 -0.95 -3.16 21.24
C GLU A 58 -0.10 -4.29 20.64
N GLY A 59 1.14 -3.99 20.24
CA GLY A 59 2.06 -4.96 19.65
C GLY A 59 2.24 -4.82 18.14
N ASP A 60 2.77 -5.86 17.51
CA ASP A 60 2.94 -5.91 16.06
C ASP A 60 1.59 -6.15 15.39
N MET A 61 1.03 -5.12 14.76
CA MET A 61 -0.25 -5.20 14.03
C MET A 61 -0.13 -5.99 12.71
N LEU A 62 1.09 -6.41 12.34
CA LEU A 62 1.33 -7.13 11.10
C LEU A 62 0.77 -8.55 11.16
N ASP A 63 0.10 -8.95 10.07
CA ASP A 63 -0.42 -10.30 9.81
C ASP A 63 -1.45 -10.87 10.80
N GLU A 64 -1.85 -10.13 11.83
CA GLU A 64 -3.00 -10.50 12.64
C GLU A 64 -4.31 -10.26 11.87
N LYS A 65 -5.23 -11.22 11.92
CA LYS A 65 -6.50 -11.18 11.17
C LYS A 65 -7.69 -11.19 12.11
N LYS A 66 -8.66 -10.32 11.80
CA LYS A 66 -9.97 -10.28 12.46
C LYS A 66 -11.07 -10.48 11.42
N ILE A 67 -12.05 -11.34 11.71
CA ILE A 67 -13.22 -11.52 10.86
C ILE A 67 -13.96 -10.17 10.74
N LEU A 68 -14.19 -9.71 9.51
CA LEU A 68 -14.78 -8.40 9.19
C LEU A 68 -14.00 -7.19 9.74
N GLY A 69 -12.75 -7.40 10.16
CA GLY A 69 -11.84 -6.34 10.54
C GLY A 69 -10.83 -6.03 9.44
N LEU A 70 -9.91 -5.13 9.77
CA LEU A 70 -8.78 -4.74 8.95
C LEU A 70 -7.52 -5.41 9.50
N ALA A 71 -6.66 -5.84 8.60
CA ALA A 71 -5.33 -6.36 8.90
C ALA A 71 -4.30 -5.46 8.23
N ILE A 72 -3.23 -5.12 8.95
CA ILE A 72 -2.10 -4.42 8.35
C ILE A 72 -1.22 -5.51 7.74
N GLU A 73 -1.26 -5.66 6.42
CA GLU A 73 -0.47 -6.70 5.74
C GLU A 73 0.94 -6.22 5.39
N ARG A 74 1.10 -4.93 5.11
CA ARG A 74 2.35 -4.34 4.64
C ARG A 74 2.47 -2.90 5.10
N GLU A 75 3.63 -2.56 5.61
CA GLU A 75 4.09 -1.19 5.82
C GLU A 75 5.35 -0.95 4.99
N GLY A 76 5.53 0.28 4.55
CA GLY A 76 6.63 0.63 3.64
C GLY A 76 6.94 2.10 3.69
N THR A 77 8.12 2.46 3.19
CA THR A 77 8.63 3.83 3.19
C THR A 77 8.17 4.62 1.97
N GLU A 78 7.91 3.93 0.86
CA GLU A 78 7.51 4.57 -0.40
C GLU A 78 6.59 3.66 -1.23
N MET A 79 5.63 4.29 -1.90
CA MET A 79 4.74 3.63 -2.85
C MET A 79 4.40 4.59 -3.99
N ILE A 80 4.32 4.05 -5.20
CA ILE A 80 3.95 4.79 -6.41
C ILE A 80 2.95 3.93 -7.18
N ALA A 81 1.73 4.43 -7.38
CA ALA A 81 0.71 3.77 -8.19
C ALA A 81 0.53 4.50 -9.52
N LEU A 82 0.73 3.77 -10.63
CA LEU A 82 0.50 4.28 -11.98
C LEU A 82 -0.99 4.18 -12.37
N ALA A 83 -1.57 3.04 -12.02
CA ALA A 83 -2.95 2.67 -12.33
C ALA A 83 -3.37 1.57 -11.34
N PRO A 84 -4.68 1.27 -11.22
CA PRO A 84 -5.14 0.14 -10.41
C PRO A 84 -4.37 -1.14 -10.75
N LYS A 85 -3.91 -1.87 -9.71
CA LYS A 85 -3.10 -3.10 -9.83
C LYS A 85 -1.73 -2.94 -10.51
N ASN A 86 -1.27 -1.71 -10.74
CA ASN A 86 0.00 -1.38 -11.37
C ASN A 86 0.78 -0.37 -10.49
N TYR A 87 1.61 -0.88 -9.60
CA TYR A 87 2.30 -0.08 -8.59
C TYR A 87 3.68 -0.62 -8.22
N TYR A 88 4.45 0.28 -7.63
CA TYR A 88 5.72 0.05 -6.97
C TYR A 88 5.53 0.27 -5.47
N ILE A 89 6.12 -0.57 -4.63
CA ILE A 89 6.22 -0.36 -3.18
C ILE A 89 7.60 -0.81 -2.68
N MET A 90 8.18 -0.05 -1.76
CA MET A 90 9.35 -0.44 -0.97
C MET A 90 8.88 -0.86 0.42
N VAL A 91 9.09 -2.14 0.74
CA VAL A 91 8.80 -2.71 2.06
C VAL A 91 10.14 -3.08 2.67
N ASP A 92 10.46 -2.45 3.80
CA ASP A 92 11.79 -2.46 4.39
C ASP A 92 12.84 -2.03 3.34
N ASP A 93 13.76 -2.92 2.96
CA ASP A 93 14.77 -2.69 1.92
C ASP A 93 14.48 -3.46 0.61
N LYS A 94 13.28 -4.03 0.48
CA LYS A 94 12.89 -4.85 -0.68
C LYS A 94 11.90 -4.08 -1.55
N THR A 95 12.31 -3.89 -2.79
CA THR A 95 11.44 -3.37 -3.85
C THR A 95 10.48 -4.46 -4.32
N LYS A 96 9.20 -4.11 -4.43
CA LYS A 96 8.18 -4.93 -5.06
C LYS A 96 7.45 -4.14 -6.14
N ILE A 97 7.45 -4.66 -7.36
CA ILE A 97 6.72 -4.11 -8.50
C ILE A 97 5.58 -5.06 -8.83
N LYS A 98 4.35 -4.55 -8.86
CA LYS A 98 3.16 -5.29 -9.27
C LYS A 98 2.62 -4.64 -10.53
N LEU A 99 2.54 -5.43 -11.60
CA LEU A 99 2.05 -5.00 -12.91
C LEU A 99 1.06 -6.04 -13.42
N LYS A 100 -0.20 -5.65 -13.58
CA LYS A 100 -1.24 -6.58 -14.01
C LYS A 100 -1.09 -6.85 -15.52
N GLY A 101 -1.07 -8.13 -15.89
CA GLY A 101 -0.99 -8.54 -17.30
C GLY A 101 0.40 -8.44 -17.93
N ILE A 102 1.44 -8.13 -17.13
CA ILE A 102 2.82 -8.04 -17.59
C ILE A 102 3.63 -9.18 -16.97
N ASN A 103 4.31 -9.95 -17.83
CA ASN A 103 5.30 -10.92 -17.38
C ASN A 103 6.63 -10.21 -17.10
N GLN A 104 7.00 -10.12 -15.82
CA GLN A 104 8.19 -9.40 -15.37
C GLN A 104 9.51 -10.14 -15.63
N SER A 105 9.48 -11.46 -15.90
CA SER A 105 10.71 -12.18 -16.26
C SER A 105 11.20 -11.78 -17.66
N THR A 106 10.25 -11.55 -18.57
CA THR A 106 10.52 -11.06 -19.93
C THR A 106 10.64 -9.54 -19.99
N ASN A 107 9.84 -8.82 -19.20
CA ASN A 107 9.78 -7.36 -19.20
C ASN A 107 10.36 -6.82 -17.89
N LYS A 108 11.67 -6.53 -17.88
CA LYS A 108 12.34 -5.96 -16.70
C LYS A 108 11.98 -4.47 -16.58
N ILE A 109 10.92 -4.19 -15.84
CA ILE A 109 10.50 -2.83 -15.50
C ILE A 109 11.13 -2.40 -14.18
N THR A 110 11.66 -1.18 -14.15
CA THR A 110 12.32 -0.58 -12.99
C THR A 110 11.47 0.54 -12.37
N LYS A 111 11.74 0.89 -11.11
CA LYS A 111 11.17 2.07 -10.45
C LYS A 111 11.39 3.35 -11.27
N GLY A 112 12.59 3.51 -11.86
CA GLY A 112 12.96 4.68 -12.65
C GLY A 112 12.01 4.87 -13.85
N GLN A 113 11.71 3.80 -14.58
CA GLN A 113 10.76 3.85 -15.69
C GLN A 113 9.34 4.19 -15.23
N ILE A 114 8.91 3.68 -14.08
CA ILE A 114 7.61 4.00 -13.48
C ILE A 114 7.52 5.51 -13.17
N VAL A 115 8.55 6.05 -12.50
CA VAL A 115 8.63 7.48 -12.15
C VAL A 115 8.67 8.36 -13.39
N GLU A 116 9.46 7.95 -14.39
CA GLU A 116 9.59 8.69 -15.65
C GLU A 116 8.26 8.78 -16.39
N ASN A 117 7.49 7.68 -16.45
CA ASN A 117 6.17 7.68 -17.08
C ASN A 117 5.20 8.65 -16.39
N ILE A 118 5.29 8.83 -15.07
CA ILE A 118 4.45 9.80 -14.33
C ILE A 118 4.91 11.23 -14.61
N ILE A 119 6.21 11.51 -14.45
CA ILE A 119 6.73 12.88 -14.51
C ILE A 119 6.74 13.42 -15.93
N LYS A 120 7.11 12.58 -16.91
CA LYS A 120 7.29 12.99 -18.30
C LYS A 120 6.12 12.60 -19.21
N GLY A 121 5.15 11.83 -18.70
CA GLY A 121 4.04 11.30 -19.51
C GLY A 121 4.49 10.28 -20.57
N THR A 122 5.62 9.60 -20.36
CA THR A 122 6.12 8.59 -21.31
C THR A 122 5.34 7.28 -21.23
N VAL A 123 5.38 6.51 -22.32
CA VAL A 123 4.74 5.19 -22.40
C VAL A 123 5.80 4.11 -22.49
N THR A 124 5.85 3.24 -21.48
CA THR A 124 6.65 2.01 -21.54
C THR A 124 5.85 0.89 -22.17
N LYS A 125 6.36 0.33 -23.27
CA LYS A 125 5.76 -0.81 -23.95
C LYS A 125 6.38 -2.12 -23.45
N CYS A 126 5.55 -3.13 -23.25
CA CYS A 126 5.95 -4.46 -22.85
C CYS A 126 5.51 -5.47 -23.92
N ILE A 127 6.25 -6.57 -24.06
CA ILE A 127 5.88 -7.69 -24.94
C ILE A 127 5.35 -8.80 -24.05
N ASN A 128 4.09 -9.19 -24.27
CA ASN A 128 3.51 -10.36 -23.63
C ASN A 128 3.35 -11.49 -24.65
N MET A 129 4.19 -12.51 -24.56
CA MET A 129 4.23 -13.60 -25.54
C MET A 129 3.36 -14.80 -25.15
N ILE A 130 2.70 -14.78 -23.98
CA ILE A 130 1.87 -15.90 -23.52
C ILE A 130 0.40 -15.47 -23.54
N LEU A 131 -0.25 -15.69 -24.67
CA LEU A 131 -1.71 -15.80 -24.76
C LEU A 131 -2.06 -17.27 -25.09
N GLY A 132 -1.62 -18.18 -24.23
CA GLY A 132 -1.90 -19.61 -24.38
C GLY A 132 -3.29 -19.93 -23.81
N GLN A 133 -4.25 -20.21 -24.68
CA GLN A 133 -5.50 -20.86 -24.29
C GLN A 133 -5.11 -22.23 -23.71
N LYS A 134 -5.40 -22.48 -22.42
CA LYS A 134 -5.32 -23.85 -21.89
C LYS A 134 -6.41 -24.64 -22.61
N SER A 135 -6.03 -25.51 -23.55
CA SER A 135 -6.91 -26.56 -24.02
C SER A 135 -7.18 -27.47 -22.83
N TYR A 136 -8.41 -27.44 -22.32
CA TYR A 136 -8.92 -28.39 -21.34
C TYR A 136 -9.37 -29.66 -22.05
#